data_AF-A0A433PY08-F1
#
_entry.id   AF-A0A433PY08-F1
#
_cell.length_a   1.000
_cell.length_b   1.000
_cell.length_c   1.000
_cell.angle_alpha   90.00
_cell.angle_beta   90.00
_cell.angle_gamma   90.00
#
_symmetry.space_group_name_H-M   'P 1'
#
loop_
_entity.id
_entity.type
_entity.pdbx_description
1 polymer ?
#
loop_
_entity_poly.entity_id
_entity_poly.type
_entity_poly.pdbx_seq_one_letter_code
_entity_poly.pdbx_strand_id
1 'polypeptide(L)'
;MNSSKDIFVYAIYRNYRHVCTNHKIFWTVNSSNIPPHLPSPITMAKNSLKQSATSFSLTRLFVRGVFLAGLLALFSYLDTIKDQFYVFDPVILQQLAQENIAAYDGNNTQALITNLVADLDARYPGHINLKQEWVFNNAGGAMGAMYIIHASITEYVIIFGTPVGTEGHTGRYFADDYFIILEGEQWAFAPGQLKREVYLPGDMHHLARGDSQQYKIPEHAWALEYARGWIPTMLPFGIADTLFSTLDLTTLYHLFRLYGKSVVGQLFMGKI
;
A
#
# COMPACT_ATOMS: atom_id res chain seq x y z
N MET A 1 51.33 42.33 17.14
CA MET A 1 50.43 41.20 17.49
C MET A 1 49.08 41.53 16.86
N ASN A 2 48.77 41.22 15.60
CA ASN A 2 48.87 39.98 14.82
C ASN A 2 47.88 38.88 15.26
N SER A 3 46.77 38.74 14.54
CA SER A 3 46.33 37.50 13.85
C SER A 3 44.98 37.79 13.11
N SER A 4 44.84 37.81 11.77
CA SER A 4 44.65 36.69 10.79
C SER A 4 43.69 35.59 11.28
N LYS A 5 42.70 35.03 10.56
CA LYS A 5 42.30 34.88 9.14
C LYS A 5 40.91 34.17 9.18
N ASP A 6 39.86 34.60 8.47
CA ASP A 6 39.43 34.21 7.11
C ASP A 6 38.56 32.92 6.99
N ILE A 7 37.39 33.07 6.32
CA ILE A 7 36.61 32.13 5.46
C ILE A 7 35.39 31.34 6.04
N PHE A 8 34.29 31.39 5.25
CA PHE A 8 33.17 30.43 4.96
C PHE A 8 31.75 30.94 5.35
N VAL A 9 31.04 31.63 4.44
CA VAL A 9 30.03 31.14 3.45
C VAL A 9 28.59 31.00 4.01
N TYR A 10 27.72 31.84 3.43
CA TYR A 10 26.29 31.68 3.09
C TYR A 10 25.37 30.78 3.93
N ALA A 11 24.32 31.41 4.48
CA ALA A 11 22.87 31.17 4.27
C ALA A 11 22.13 32.04 5.34
N ILE A 12 20.95 32.66 5.22
CA ILE A 12 19.68 32.36 4.56
C ILE A 12 18.90 33.68 4.40
N TYR A 13 18.21 33.81 3.27
CA TYR A 13 17.09 34.72 3.00
C TYR A 13 16.00 34.71 4.09
N ARG A 14 15.63 35.85 4.67
CA ARG A 14 14.23 36.22 4.98
C ARG A 14 14.16 37.60 5.63
N ASN A 15 13.63 38.58 4.91
CA ASN A 15 12.56 39.47 5.37
C ASN A 15 12.38 40.62 4.39
N TYR A 16 11.43 40.48 3.45
CA TYR A 16 10.78 41.63 2.86
C TYR A 16 9.31 41.61 3.24
N ARG A 17 8.97 42.51 4.18
CA ARG A 17 7.61 42.96 4.43
C ARG A 17 7.10 43.71 3.19
N HIS A 18 5.87 43.40 2.82
CA HIS A 18 5.02 44.27 2.03
C HIS A 18 4.79 45.59 2.77
N VAL A 19 5.23 46.71 2.16
CA VAL A 19 4.50 47.98 2.18
C VAL A 19 4.70 48.61 0.80
N CYS A 20 3.69 48.49 -0.06
CA CYS A 20 3.60 49.23 -1.31
C CYS A 20 3.12 50.65 -0.99
N THR A 21 4.00 51.64 -1.12
CA THR A 21 3.60 53.04 -1.32
C THR A 21 4.38 53.61 -2.50
N ASN A 22 3.62 54.03 -3.51
CA ASN A 22 4.06 54.63 -4.76
C ASN A 22 5.10 55.74 -4.55
N HIS A 23 6.35 55.50 -4.93
CA HIS A 23 7.29 56.54 -5.36
C HIS A 23 8.09 56.01 -6.57
N LYS A 24 7.80 56.55 -7.76
CA LYS A 24 8.64 56.35 -8.95
C LYS A 24 9.97 57.05 -8.72
N ILE A 25 11.01 56.31 -8.36
CA ILE A 25 12.39 56.80 -8.43
C ILE A 25 12.90 56.50 -9.83
N PHE A 26 12.92 57.53 -10.68
CA PHE A 26 13.62 57.50 -11.96
C PHE A 26 15.12 57.60 -11.69
N TRP A 27 15.85 56.49 -11.85
CA TRP A 27 17.31 56.54 -11.98
C TRP A 27 17.66 56.74 -13.45
N THR A 28 18.05 57.96 -13.82
CA THR A 28 18.75 58.22 -15.08
C THR A 28 20.17 57.67 -14.99
N VAL A 29 20.42 56.53 -15.62
CA VAL A 29 21.80 56.04 -15.83
C VAL A 29 22.42 56.89 -16.94
N ASN A 30 23.41 57.69 -16.58
CA ASN A 30 24.20 58.50 -17.51
C ASN A 30 25.07 57.56 -18.37
N SER A 31 24.84 57.52 -19.68
CA SER A 31 25.40 56.52 -20.60
C SER A 31 26.80 56.85 -21.14
N SER A 32 27.59 57.66 -20.43
CA SER A 32 28.80 58.27 -21.00
C SER A 32 30.11 57.64 -20.53
N ASN A 33 30.19 56.31 -20.39
CA ASN A 33 31.47 55.57 -20.26
C ASN A 33 31.26 54.04 -20.36
N ILE A 34 30.99 53.52 -21.57
CA ILE A 34 31.04 52.07 -21.85
C ILE A 34 32.20 51.81 -22.83
N PRO A 35 33.21 51.01 -22.48
CA PRO A 35 34.30 50.66 -23.39
C PRO A 35 33.79 49.81 -24.57
N PRO A 36 34.32 49.98 -25.80
CA PRO A 36 33.67 49.52 -27.05
C PRO A 36 33.78 48.01 -27.35
N HIS A 37 34.05 47.15 -26.36
CA HIS A 37 34.31 45.73 -26.58
C HIS A 37 33.47 44.75 -25.75
N LEU A 38 32.41 45.22 -25.08
CA LEU A 38 31.44 44.35 -24.43
C LEU A 38 30.05 44.48 -25.09
N PRO A 39 29.36 43.35 -25.37
CA PRO A 39 28.00 43.39 -25.88
C PRO A 39 27.10 44.13 -24.87
N SER A 40 26.23 44.99 -25.36
CA SER A 40 25.37 45.83 -24.52
C SER A 40 24.53 44.98 -23.54
N PRO A 41 24.20 45.49 -22.34
CA PRO A 41 23.39 44.77 -21.35
C PRO A 41 22.02 44.30 -21.89
N ILE A 42 21.50 45.00 -22.91
CA ILE A 42 20.28 44.64 -23.63
C ILE A 42 20.44 43.33 -24.42
N THR A 43 21.65 43.07 -24.93
CA THR A 43 21.98 41.84 -25.67
C THR A 43 22.14 40.66 -24.71
N MET A 44 22.71 40.90 -23.52
CA MET A 44 22.78 39.90 -22.45
C MET A 44 21.40 39.56 -21.86
N ALA A 45 20.52 40.55 -21.65
CA ALA A 45 19.16 40.33 -21.17
C ALA A 45 18.27 39.61 -22.22
N LYS A 46 18.42 39.93 -23.51
CA LYS A 46 17.71 39.21 -24.59
C LYS A 46 18.17 37.76 -24.72
N ASN A 47 19.45 37.47 -24.43
CA ASN A 47 19.97 36.10 -24.43
C ASN A 47 19.59 35.32 -23.17
N SER A 48 19.53 35.95 -21.98
CA SER A 48 19.06 35.26 -20.77
C SER A 48 17.55 35.03 -20.75
N LEU A 49 16.75 35.92 -21.36
CA LEU A 49 15.31 35.71 -21.55
C LEU A 49 14.98 34.64 -22.59
N LYS A 50 15.86 34.41 -23.58
CA LYS A 50 15.72 33.30 -24.55
C LYS A 50 16.08 31.93 -23.97
N GLN A 51 16.89 31.87 -22.91
CA GLN A 51 17.33 30.61 -22.28
C GLN A 51 16.41 30.11 -21.16
N SER A 52 15.44 30.91 -20.71
CA SER A 52 14.55 30.56 -19.59
C SER A 52 13.17 30.03 -20.01
N ALA A 53 12.85 29.99 -21.31
CA ALA A 53 11.66 29.31 -21.78
C ALA A 53 11.97 27.82 -21.92
N THR A 54 11.83 27.07 -20.83
CA THR A 54 11.67 25.61 -20.89
C THR A 54 10.47 25.31 -21.79
N SER A 55 10.74 25.06 -23.06
CA SER A 55 9.77 24.60 -24.04
C SER A 55 9.24 23.25 -23.57
N PHE A 56 8.15 23.27 -22.82
CA PHE A 56 7.27 22.11 -22.70
C PHE A 56 6.77 21.83 -24.12
N SER A 57 7.46 20.92 -24.81
CA SER A 57 7.06 20.47 -26.13
C SER A 57 5.65 19.90 -26.03
N LEU A 58 4.67 20.61 -26.59
CA LEU A 58 3.27 20.17 -26.66
C LEU A 58 3.14 18.75 -27.23
N THR A 59 4.04 18.38 -28.16
CA THR A 59 4.17 17.01 -28.68
C THR A 59 4.52 15.99 -27.60
N ARG A 60 5.47 16.30 -26.70
CA ARG A 60 5.83 15.40 -25.58
C ARG A 60 4.71 15.26 -24.56
N LEU A 61 3.98 16.35 -24.28
CA LEU A 61 2.81 16.31 -23.41
C LEU A 61 1.68 15.48 -24.03
N PHE A 62 1.44 15.63 -25.33
CA PHE A 62 0.46 14.83 -26.06
C PHE A 62 0.81 13.34 -26.05
N VAL A 63 2.06 12.98 -26.38
CA VAL A 63 2.51 11.56 -26.35
C VAL A 63 2.38 10.96 -24.95
N ARG A 64 2.75 11.71 -23.89
CA ARG A 64 2.55 11.27 -22.51
C ARG A 64 1.07 11.11 -22.15
N GLY A 65 0.21 12.02 -22.61
CA GLY A 65 -1.23 11.95 -22.41
C GLY A 65 -1.86 10.73 -23.08
N VAL A 66 -1.50 10.46 -24.35
CA VAL A 66 -1.96 9.26 -25.07
C VAL A 66 -1.47 7.99 -24.39
N PHE A 67 -0.20 7.94 -23.98
CA PHE A 67 0.36 6.80 -23.26
C PHE A 67 -0.37 6.55 -21.94
N LEU A 68 -0.60 7.60 -21.14
CA LEU A 68 -1.34 7.49 -19.89
C LEU A 68 -2.79 7.02 -20.13
N ALA A 69 -3.47 7.58 -21.13
CA ALA A 69 -4.82 7.17 -21.48
C ALA A 69 -4.87 5.68 -21.91
N GLY A 70 -3.90 5.23 -22.70
CA GLY A 70 -3.75 3.83 -23.08
C GLY A 70 -3.52 2.92 -21.87
N LEU A 71 -2.67 3.34 -20.93
CA LEU A 71 -2.40 2.59 -19.70
C LEU A 71 -3.64 2.50 -18.79
N LEU A 72 -4.37 3.60 -18.63
CA LEU A 72 -5.62 3.63 -17.87
C LEU A 72 -6.69 2.74 -18.52
N ALA A 73 -6.81 2.77 -19.85
CA ALA A 73 -7.73 1.90 -20.58
C ALA A 73 -7.36 0.42 -20.43
N LEU A 74 -6.06 0.09 -20.49
CA LEU A 74 -5.57 -1.27 -20.26
C LEU A 74 -5.89 -1.73 -18.84
N PHE A 75 -5.57 -0.95 -17.82
CA PHE A 75 -5.88 -1.34 -16.42
C PHE A 75 -7.38 -1.45 -16.18
N SER A 76 -8.18 -0.55 -16.75
CA SER A 76 -9.64 -0.63 -16.66
C SER A 76 -10.16 -1.90 -17.32
N TYR A 77 -9.61 -2.31 -18.46
CA TYR A 77 -9.96 -3.57 -19.12
C TYR A 77 -9.49 -4.79 -18.32
N LEU A 78 -8.26 -4.80 -17.81
CA LEU A 78 -7.77 -5.89 -16.97
C LEU A 78 -8.67 -6.07 -15.73
N ASP A 79 -9.13 -4.97 -15.15
CA ASP A 79 -10.03 -4.99 -14.00
C ASP A 79 -11.38 -5.66 -14.30
N THR A 80 -11.87 -5.62 -15.55
CA THR A 80 -13.13 -6.30 -15.92
C THR A 80 -12.99 -7.81 -16.10
N ILE A 81 -11.77 -8.32 -16.30
CA ILE A 81 -11.52 -9.75 -16.54
C ILE A 81 -10.93 -10.47 -15.33
N LYS A 82 -10.53 -9.75 -14.28
CA LYS A 82 -9.85 -10.33 -13.11
C LYS A 82 -10.64 -11.46 -12.45
N ASP A 83 -11.97 -11.36 -12.44
CA ASP A 83 -12.85 -12.33 -11.79
C ASP A 83 -12.79 -13.73 -12.44
N GLN A 84 -12.33 -13.82 -13.70
CA GLN A 84 -12.13 -15.07 -14.43
C GLN A 84 -11.03 -15.94 -13.81
N PHE A 85 -10.11 -15.32 -13.07
CA PHE A 85 -8.98 -16.01 -12.45
C PHE A 85 -9.31 -16.51 -11.04
N TYR A 86 -10.42 -16.06 -10.46
CA TYR A 86 -10.80 -16.45 -9.11
C TYR A 86 -10.98 -17.96 -8.96
N VAL A 87 -10.51 -18.49 -7.85
CA VAL A 87 -10.56 -19.90 -7.44
C VAL A 87 -11.58 -20.06 -6.31
N PHE A 88 -11.64 -19.09 -5.40
CA PHE A 88 -12.38 -19.22 -4.15
C PHE A 88 -13.70 -18.46 -4.19
N ASP A 89 -14.67 -18.97 -3.43
CA ASP A 89 -15.93 -18.29 -3.18
C ASP A 89 -15.99 -17.92 -1.67
N PRO A 90 -16.13 -16.63 -1.31
CA PRO A 90 -16.17 -16.20 0.08
C PRO A 90 -17.30 -16.87 0.88
N VAL A 91 -18.44 -17.18 0.25
CA VAL A 91 -19.55 -17.87 0.92
C VAL A 91 -19.18 -19.30 1.28
N ILE A 92 -18.48 -20.01 0.38
CA ILE A 92 -17.99 -21.36 0.66
C ILE A 92 -16.89 -21.34 1.71
N LEU A 93 -15.98 -20.36 1.67
CA LEU A 93 -14.96 -20.20 2.71
C LEU A 93 -15.60 -19.98 4.09
N GLN A 94 -16.62 -19.13 4.18
CA GLN A 94 -17.35 -18.91 5.43
C GLN A 94 -18.06 -20.19 5.90
N GLN A 95 -18.69 -20.92 4.99
CA GLN A 95 -19.36 -22.18 5.32
C GLN A 95 -18.36 -23.20 5.89
N LEU A 96 -17.21 -23.41 5.25
CA LEU A 96 -16.18 -24.33 5.74
C LEU A 96 -15.64 -23.92 7.10
N ALA A 97 -15.44 -22.62 7.32
CA ALA A 97 -15.05 -22.08 8.62
C ALA A 97 -16.12 -22.39 9.69
N GLN A 98 -17.39 -22.13 9.42
CA GLN A 98 -18.49 -22.41 10.34
C GLN A 98 -18.64 -23.91 10.66
N GLU A 99 -18.50 -24.78 9.66
CA GLU A 99 -18.52 -26.24 9.84
C GLU A 99 -17.39 -26.69 10.77
N ASN A 100 -16.18 -26.17 10.55
CA ASN A 100 -15.01 -26.47 11.38
C ASN A 100 -15.13 -25.91 12.80
N ILE A 101 -15.70 -24.70 12.97
CA ILE A 101 -16.01 -24.12 14.28
C ILE A 101 -17.06 -24.95 15.01
N ALA A 102 -18.08 -25.46 14.31
CA ALA A 102 -19.11 -26.31 14.94
C ALA A 102 -18.54 -27.67 15.40
N ALA A 103 -17.53 -28.19 14.70
CA ALA A 103 -16.81 -29.39 15.07
C ALA A 103 -15.70 -29.14 16.13
N TYR A 104 -15.42 -27.87 16.44
CA TYR A 104 -14.36 -27.46 17.34
C TYR A 104 -14.82 -27.49 18.80
N ASP A 105 -14.01 -28.09 19.67
CA ASP A 105 -14.29 -28.23 21.11
C ASP A 105 -13.88 -27.00 21.95
N GLY A 106 -13.36 -25.94 21.31
CA GLY A 106 -12.98 -24.69 21.97
C GLY A 106 -11.58 -24.66 22.61
N ASN A 107 -10.84 -25.78 22.61
CA ASN A 107 -9.60 -25.89 23.40
C ASN A 107 -8.31 -26.04 22.57
N ASN A 108 -8.41 -26.07 21.24
CA ASN A 108 -7.30 -26.36 20.34
C ASN A 108 -7.42 -25.68 18.96
N THR A 109 -7.12 -24.39 18.90
CA THR A 109 -7.14 -23.58 17.67
C THR A 109 -6.27 -24.18 16.58
N GLN A 110 -5.15 -24.81 16.95
CA GLN A 110 -4.25 -25.44 16.00
C GLN A 110 -4.93 -26.61 15.27
N ALA A 111 -5.75 -27.41 15.97
CA ALA A 111 -6.54 -28.47 15.36
C ALA A 111 -7.64 -27.89 14.45
N LEU A 112 -8.32 -26.82 14.88
CA LEU A 112 -9.29 -26.10 14.07
C LEU A 112 -8.68 -25.64 12.73
N ILE A 113 -7.54 -24.95 12.78
CA ILE A 113 -6.83 -24.49 11.58
C ILE A 113 -6.38 -25.67 10.71
N THR A 114 -5.86 -26.73 11.31
CA THR A 114 -5.37 -27.90 10.56
C THR A 114 -6.49 -28.61 9.81
N ASN A 115 -7.65 -28.80 10.45
CA ASN A 115 -8.82 -29.42 9.83
C ASN A 115 -9.40 -28.52 8.72
N LEU A 116 -9.55 -27.22 8.99
CA LEU A 116 -10.01 -26.26 8.01
C LEU A 116 -9.13 -26.25 6.75
N VAL A 117 -7.81 -26.26 6.91
CA VAL A 117 -6.87 -26.29 5.78
C VAL A 117 -6.96 -27.61 5.00
N ALA A 118 -7.21 -28.74 5.68
CA ALA A 118 -7.44 -30.01 5.01
C ALA A 118 -8.76 -30.01 4.21
N ASP A 119 -9.83 -29.44 4.76
CA ASP A 119 -11.12 -29.31 4.07
C ASP A 119 -11.03 -28.35 2.87
N LEU A 120 -10.25 -27.26 3.01
CA LEU A 120 -9.93 -26.37 1.90
C LEU A 120 -9.18 -27.11 0.78
N ASP A 121 -8.22 -27.97 1.10
CA ASP A 121 -7.49 -28.75 0.09
C ASP A 121 -8.39 -29.78 -0.59
N ALA A 122 -9.27 -30.44 0.16
CA ALA A 122 -10.28 -31.32 -0.40
C ALA A 122 -11.25 -30.57 -1.34
N ARG A 123 -11.61 -29.32 -1.00
CA ARG A 123 -12.52 -28.50 -1.80
C ARG A 123 -11.85 -27.85 -3.02
N TYR A 124 -10.59 -27.44 -2.88
CA TYR A 124 -9.81 -26.70 -3.88
C TYR A 124 -8.46 -27.38 -4.15
N PRO A 125 -8.47 -28.64 -4.65
CA PRO A 125 -7.27 -29.45 -4.75
C PRO A 125 -6.20 -28.79 -5.62
N GLY A 126 -4.97 -28.75 -5.11
CA GLY A 126 -3.82 -28.16 -5.80
C GLY A 126 -3.67 -26.65 -5.62
N HIS A 127 -4.62 -25.96 -4.99
CA HIS A 127 -4.54 -24.52 -4.70
C HIS A 127 -4.14 -24.19 -3.27
N ILE A 128 -3.93 -25.22 -2.43
CA ILE A 128 -3.71 -25.09 -0.99
C ILE A 128 -2.29 -25.52 -0.62
N ASN A 129 -1.57 -24.65 0.07
CA ASN A 129 -0.28 -24.97 0.67
C ASN A 129 -0.52 -25.57 2.07
N LEU A 130 -0.41 -26.90 2.19
CA LEU A 130 -0.57 -27.61 3.47
C LEU A 130 0.61 -27.42 4.44
N LYS A 131 1.73 -26.86 3.99
CA LYS A 131 2.90 -26.65 4.84
C LYS A 131 2.75 -25.35 5.62
N GLN A 132 2.47 -25.48 6.92
CA GLN A 132 2.35 -24.35 7.85
C GLN A 132 3.71 -23.68 8.09
N GLU A 133 3.91 -22.53 7.45
CA GLU A 133 5.05 -21.65 7.70
C GLU A 133 4.51 -20.30 8.14
N TRP A 134 4.68 -19.98 9.43
CA TRP A 134 4.20 -18.74 10.03
C TRP A 134 5.21 -17.60 9.86
N VAL A 135 4.70 -16.41 9.61
CA VAL A 135 5.50 -15.19 9.47
C VAL A 135 4.75 -14.03 10.12
N PHE A 136 5.46 -13.09 10.76
CA PHE A 136 4.82 -11.88 11.26
C PHE A 136 4.33 -11.01 10.10
N ASN A 137 3.26 -10.27 10.35
CA ASN A 137 2.80 -9.20 9.47
C ASN A 137 2.60 -7.93 10.31
N ASN A 138 3.28 -6.86 9.91
CA ASN A 138 3.19 -5.53 10.51
C ASN A 138 2.71 -4.55 9.45
N ALA A 139 1.50 -4.03 9.62
CA ALA A 139 0.90 -3.10 8.67
C ALA A 139 -0.20 -2.24 9.34
N GLY A 140 -0.27 -0.96 8.97
CA GLY A 140 -1.29 -0.04 9.46
C GLY A 140 -1.24 0.22 10.97
N GLY A 141 -0.10 0.00 11.62
CA GLY A 141 0.05 0.04 13.08
C GLY A 141 -0.33 -1.25 13.79
N ALA A 142 -0.92 -2.22 13.08
CA ALA A 142 -1.26 -3.52 13.63
C ALA A 142 -0.13 -4.53 13.43
N MET A 143 -0.15 -5.58 14.26
CA MET A 143 0.78 -6.70 14.24
C MET A 143 0.02 -8.00 14.48
N GLY A 144 0.26 -8.98 13.61
CA GLY A 144 -0.23 -10.33 13.75
C GLY A 144 0.76 -11.34 13.19
N ALA A 145 0.40 -12.62 13.28
CA ALA A 145 1.08 -13.71 12.60
C ALA A 145 0.17 -14.22 11.49
N MET A 146 0.77 -14.56 10.35
CA MET A 146 0.05 -15.12 9.22
C MET A 146 0.67 -16.42 8.73
N TYR A 147 -0.20 -17.27 8.21
CA TYR A 147 0.14 -18.48 7.47
C TYR A 147 -0.51 -18.40 6.08
N ILE A 148 0.33 -18.35 5.05
CA ILE A 148 -0.11 -18.26 3.65
C ILE A 148 -0.55 -19.63 3.14
N ILE A 149 -1.86 -19.78 2.98
CA ILE A 149 -2.51 -20.99 2.43
C ILE A 149 -2.51 -20.93 0.91
N HIS A 150 -2.87 -19.80 0.33
CA HIS A 150 -2.89 -19.55 -1.12
C HIS A 150 -2.43 -18.13 -1.40
N ALA A 151 -1.71 -17.92 -2.50
CA ALA A 151 -1.49 -16.59 -3.06
C ALA A 151 -1.29 -16.65 -4.58
N SER A 152 -1.98 -15.77 -5.29
CA SER A 152 -1.87 -15.46 -6.70
C SER A 152 -1.78 -13.93 -6.87
N ILE A 153 -1.73 -13.43 -8.10
CA ILE A 153 -1.82 -11.99 -8.43
C ILE A 153 -3.23 -11.48 -8.11
N THR A 154 -4.26 -12.33 -8.19
CA THR A 154 -5.65 -11.90 -8.02
C THR A 154 -6.31 -12.30 -6.71
N GLU A 155 -5.76 -13.27 -5.96
CA GLU A 155 -6.32 -13.75 -4.70
C GLU A 155 -5.24 -14.12 -3.68
N TYR A 156 -5.58 -14.05 -2.40
CA TYR A 156 -4.89 -14.83 -1.37
C TYR A 156 -5.88 -15.41 -0.39
N VAL A 157 -5.48 -16.52 0.23
CA VAL A 157 -6.12 -17.08 1.42
C VAL A 157 -5.04 -17.27 2.45
N ILE A 158 -5.22 -16.69 3.64
CA ILE A 158 -4.29 -16.83 4.75
C ILE A 158 -5.05 -17.13 6.04
N ILE A 159 -4.36 -17.74 7.01
CA ILE A 159 -4.76 -17.55 8.41
C ILE A 159 -4.04 -16.32 8.92
N PHE A 160 -4.76 -15.40 9.53
CA PHE A 160 -4.19 -14.26 10.24
C PHE A 160 -4.74 -14.21 11.65
N GLY A 161 -3.90 -13.81 12.60
CA GLY A 161 -4.38 -13.56 13.95
C GLY A 161 -3.28 -13.13 14.91
N THR A 162 -3.66 -12.99 16.17
CA THR A 162 -2.77 -12.64 17.26
C THR A 162 -3.28 -13.26 18.56
N PRO A 163 -2.39 -13.85 19.38
CA PRO A 163 -2.74 -14.33 20.72
C PRO A 163 -2.70 -13.23 21.79
N VAL A 164 -2.31 -12.00 21.45
CA VAL A 164 -2.07 -10.91 22.42
C VAL A 164 -2.76 -9.58 22.06
N GLY A 165 -3.62 -9.60 21.04
CA GLY A 165 -4.38 -8.45 20.59
C GLY A 165 -3.59 -7.56 19.63
N THR A 166 -4.33 -6.70 18.91
CA THR A 166 -3.78 -5.70 18.00
C THR A 166 -4.84 -4.65 17.61
N GLU A 167 -4.43 -3.49 17.12
CA GLU A 167 -5.33 -2.52 16.52
C GLU A 167 -4.60 -1.70 15.45
N GLY A 168 -5.33 -1.24 14.45
CA GLY A 168 -4.74 -0.46 13.38
C GLY A 168 -5.69 -0.06 12.27
N HIS A 169 -5.11 0.55 11.25
CA HIS A 169 -5.80 0.89 10.01
C HIS A 169 -5.90 -0.35 9.13
N THR A 170 -7.07 -0.64 8.55
CA THR A 170 -7.25 -1.84 7.70
C THR A 170 -6.49 -1.78 6.38
N GLY A 171 -6.17 -0.58 5.92
CA GLY A 171 -5.64 -0.31 4.57
C GLY A 171 -6.75 0.16 3.63
N ARG A 172 -6.37 0.52 2.40
CA ARG A 172 -7.30 0.86 1.32
C ARG A 172 -6.81 0.18 0.05
N TYR A 173 -7.55 -0.83 -0.40
CA TYR A 173 -7.05 -1.77 -1.38
C TYR A 173 -7.81 -1.71 -2.71
N PHE A 174 -7.15 -2.15 -3.78
CA PHE A 174 -7.80 -2.47 -5.06
C PHE A 174 -8.32 -3.92 -5.07
N ALA A 175 -8.74 -4.40 -3.90
CA ALA A 175 -9.26 -5.73 -3.65
C ALA A 175 -10.34 -5.64 -2.58
N ASP A 176 -11.31 -6.55 -2.64
CA ASP A 176 -12.17 -6.87 -1.51
C ASP A 176 -11.42 -7.78 -0.55
N ASP A 177 -11.64 -7.59 0.75
CA ASP A 177 -11.04 -8.37 1.81
C ASP A 177 -12.12 -8.92 2.74
N TYR A 178 -12.05 -10.21 3.03
CA TYR A 178 -13.05 -10.98 3.78
C TYR A 178 -12.35 -11.65 4.94
N PHE A 179 -12.71 -11.23 6.15
CA PHE A 179 -12.12 -11.71 7.38
C PHE A 179 -13.14 -12.55 8.14
N ILE A 180 -12.99 -13.88 8.08
CA ILE A 180 -13.91 -14.84 8.69
C ILE A 180 -13.33 -15.28 10.04
N ILE A 181 -13.99 -14.90 11.13
CA ILE A 181 -13.48 -15.14 12.48
C ILE A 181 -13.59 -16.63 12.81
N LEU A 182 -12.47 -17.24 13.18
CA LEU A 182 -12.38 -18.64 13.61
C LEU A 182 -12.44 -18.75 15.14
N GLU A 183 -11.78 -17.83 15.84
CA GLU A 183 -11.72 -17.77 17.29
C GLU A 183 -11.53 -16.32 17.76
N GLY A 184 -12.01 -16.00 18.95
CA GLY A 184 -11.91 -14.67 19.54
C GLY A 184 -12.93 -13.71 18.95
N GLU A 185 -12.59 -12.41 18.91
CA GLU A 185 -13.46 -11.39 18.33
C GLU A 185 -12.67 -10.29 17.64
N GLN A 186 -13.31 -9.65 16.66
CA GLN A 186 -12.81 -8.47 15.98
C GLN A 186 -13.81 -7.32 16.13
N TRP A 187 -13.30 -6.11 16.37
CA TRP A 187 -14.07 -4.88 16.29
C TRP A 187 -13.64 -4.07 15.09
N ALA A 188 -14.58 -3.35 14.48
CA ALA A 188 -14.28 -2.42 13.40
C ALA A 188 -15.15 -1.16 13.49
N PHE A 189 -14.67 -0.07 12.92
CA PHE A 189 -15.54 1.06 12.58
C PHE A 189 -14.98 1.88 11.41
N ALA A 190 -15.86 2.45 10.62
CA ALA A 190 -15.56 3.41 9.58
C ALA A 190 -15.61 4.86 10.11
N PRO A 191 -14.85 5.80 9.53
CA PRO A 191 -14.94 7.21 9.89
C PRO A 191 -16.39 7.74 9.86
N GLY A 192 -16.85 8.29 10.97
CA GLY A 192 -18.22 8.80 11.13
C GLY A 192 -19.19 7.83 11.82
N GLN A 193 -18.84 6.55 11.97
CA GLN A 193 -19.60 5.63 12.83
C GLN A 193 -19.29 5.93 14.31
N LEU A 194 -20.33 6.13 15.13
CA LEU A 194 -20.20 6.40 16.57
C LEU A 194 -20.28 5.14 17.44
N LYS A 195 -20.56 3.98 16.82
CA LYS A 195 -20.60 2.68 17.46
C LYS A 195 -19.76 1.71 16.63
N ARG A 196 -19.02 0.85 17.31
CA ARG A 196 -18.23 -0.20 16.67
C ARG A 196 -19.13 -1.33 16.19
N GLU A 197 -18.69 -1.97 15.12
CA GLU A 197 -19.10 -3.31 14.70
C GLU A 197 -18.33 -4.34 15.55
N VAL A 198 -18.95 -5.49 15.79
CA VAL A 198 -18.34 -6.63 16.50
C VAL A 198 -18.60 -7.87 15.66
N TYR A 199 -17.54 -8.62 15.37
CA TYR A 199 -17.55 -9.85 14.62
C TYR A 199 -17.05 -10.99 15.52
N LEU A 200 -17.86 -12.03 15.66
CA LEU A 200 -17.66 -13.21 16.50
C LEU A 200 -17.34 -14.45 15.65
N PRO A 201 -16.94 -15.59 16.25
CA PRO A 201 -16.62 -16.79 15.49
C PRO A 201 -17.76 -17.22 14.56
N GLY A 202 -17.43 -17.40 13.27
CA GLY A 202 -18.37 -17.71 12.19
C GLY A 202 -18.88 -16.48 11.43
N ASP A 203 -18.73 -15.28 11.98
CA ASP A 203 -19.03 -14.03 11.28
C ASP A 203 -17.96 -13.72 10.23
N MET A 204 -18.38 -13.04 9.16
CA MET A 204 -17.51 -12.55 8.10
C MET A 204 -17.55 -11.03 8.06
N HIS A 205 -16.42 -10.41 8.37
CA HIS A 205 -16.22 -8.99 8.12
C HIS A 205 -15.78 -8.79 6.67
N HIS A 206 -16.59 -8.08 5.88
CA HIS A 206 -16.25 -7.71 4.50
C HIS A 206 -15.81 -6.25 4.46
N LEU A 207 -14.53 -6.04 4.12
CA LEU A 207 -14.00 -4.74 3.76
C LEU A 207 -14.06 -4.59 2.24
N ALA A 208 -14.99 -3.75 1.78
CA ALA A 208 -15.19 -3.53 0.35
C ALA A 208 -13.98 -2.86 -0.30
N ARG A 209 -13.76 -3.19 -1.59
CA ARG A 209 -12.72 -2.55 -2.39
C ARG A 209 -12.77 -1.03 -2.29
N GLY A 210 -11.62 -0.44 -1.98
CA GLY A 210 -11.46 1.00 -1.89
C GLY A 210 -11.97 1.60 -0.58
N ASP A 211 -12.55 0.85 0.34
CA ASP A 211 -12.91 1.32 1.67
C ASP A 211 -11.74 1.20 2.66
N SER A 212 -11.93 1.75 3.87
CA SER A 212 -10.98 1.65 4.98
C SER A 212 -11.69 1.83 6.32
N GLN A 213 -11.28 1.06 7.31
CA GLN A 213 -11.76 1.14 8.69
C GLN A 213 -10.57 1.18 9.66
N GLN A 214 -10.84 1.51 10.93
CA GLN A 214 -10.00 1.04 12.01
C GLN A 214 -10.54 -0.32 12.45
N TYR A 215 -9.64 -1.27 12.69
CA TYR A 215 -9.99 -2.55 13.30
C TYR A 215 -9.20 -2.78 14.59
N LYS A 216 -9.72 -3.67 15.44
CA LYS A 216 -9.09 -4.10 16.67
C LYS A 216 -9.41 -5.57 16.97
N ILE A 217 -8.39 -6.32 17.34
CA ILE A 217 -8.51 -7.59 18.05
C ILE A 217 -8.15 -7.28 19.51
N PRO A 218 -9.12 -7.28 20.45
CA PRO A 218 -8.89 -6.74 21.79
C PRO A 218 -7.95 -7.59 22.65
N GLU A 219 -8.11 -8.91 22.65
CA GLU A 219 -7.30 -9.84 23.47
C GLU A 219 -6.61 -10.89 22.61
N HIS A 220 -7.38 -11.64 21.82
CA HIS A 220 -6.88 -12.61 20.87
C HIS A 220 -7.95 -12.85 19.80
N ALA A 221 -7.52 -13.20 18.60
CA ALA A 221 -8.38 -13.74 17.56
C ALA A 221 -7.56 -14.41 16.47
N TRP A 222 -8.18 -15.37 15.80
CA TRP A 222 -7.68 -16.02 14.59
C TRP A 222 -8.79 -16.02 13.55
N ALA A 223 -8.43 -15.76 12.30
CA ALA A 223 -9.37 -15.68 11.19
C ALA A 223 -8.82 -16.34 9.94
N LEU A 224 -9.73 -16.86 9.13
CA LEU A 224 -9.48 -17.15 7.73
C LEU A 224 -9.71 -15.85 6.96
N GLU A 225 -8.64 -15.30 6.41
CA GLU A 225 -8.68 -14.08 5.62
C GLU A 225 -8.55 -14.43 4.14
N TYR A 226 -9.46 -13.87 3.35
CA TYR A 226 -9.52 -14.03 1.90
C TYR A 226 -9.63 -12.67 1.25
N ALA A 227 -8.70 -12.35 0.35
CA ALA A 227 -8.81 -11.17 -0.49
C ALA A 227 -8.89 -11.54 -1.96
N ARG A 228 -9.64 -10.75 -2.73
CA ARG A 228 -9.78 -10.88 -4.18
C ARG A 228 -9.76 -9.53 -4.88
N GLY A 229 -8.94 -9.39 -5.92
CA GLY A 229 -8.71 -8.11 -6.60
C GLY A 229 -7.32 -8.06 -7.22
N TRP A 230 -6.59 -6.95 -7.04
CA TRP A 230 -5.19 -6.85 -7.46
C TRP A 230 -4.25 -6.93 -6.26
N ILE A 231 -3.91 -8.15 -5.83
CA ILE A 231 -3.17 -8.40 -4.58
C ILE A 231 -1.80 -7.71 -4.51
N PRO A 232 -0.97 -7.66 -5.58
CA PRO A 232 0.32 -6.97 -5.51
C PRO A 232 0.21 -5.49 -5.12
N THR A 233 -0.94 -4.86 -5.34
CA THR A 233 -1.17 -3.46 -4.94
C THR A 233 -1.34 -3.28 -3.43
N MET A 234 -1.62 -4.35 -2.68
CA MET A 234 -1.71 -4.36 -1.22
C MET A 234 -0.33 -4.40 -0.56
N LEU A 235 0.68 -4.97 -1.25
CA LEU A 235 2.01 -5.20 -0.71
C LEU A 235 2.69 -3.94 -0.15
N PRO A 236 2.66 -2.76 -0.80
CA PRO A 236 3.26 -1.54 -0.24
C PRO A 236 2.73 -1.19 1.15
N PHE A 237 1.43 -1.39 1.39
CA PHE A 237 0.85 -1.22 2.72
C PHE A 237 1.28 -2.36 3.65
N GLY A 238 1.18 -3.61 3.19
CA GLY A 238 1.49 -4.82 3.97
C GLY A 238 2.94 -4.94 4.45
N ILE A 239 3.88 -4.15 3.91
CA ILE A 239 5.29 -4.13 4.32
C ILE A 239 5.76 -2.76 4.82
N ALA A 240 4.89 -1.73 4.83
CA ALA A 240 5.30 -0.38 5.19
C ALA A 240 5.87 -0.34 6.62
N ASP A 241 5.17 -0.92 7.60
CA ASP A 241 5.66 -0.92 8.98
C ASP A 241 6.86 -1.85 9.15
N THR A 242 6.97 -2.93 8.38
CA THR A 242 8.21 -3.72 8.35
C THR A 242 9.41 -2.90 7.88
N LEU A 243 9.24 -2.07 6.85
CA LEU A 243 10.32 -1.26 6.26
C LEU A 243 10.63 0.03 7.02
N PHE A 244 9.64 0.63 7.67
CA PHE A 244 9.75 1.97 8.24
C PHE A 244 9.51 2.02 9.76
N SER A 245 9.16 0.89 10.40
CA SER A 245 8.97 0.79 11.84
C SER A 245 9.83 -0.32 12.46
N THR A 246 9.53 -1.59 12.18
CA THR A 246 10.20 -2.72 12.86
C THR A 246 11.60 -3.03 12.30
N LEU A 247 11.85 -2.72 11.03
CA LEU A 247 13.08 -3.04 10.31
C LEU A 247 13.43 -4.54 10.32
N ASP A 248 12.41 -5.40 10.47
CA ASP A 248 12.59 -6.85 10.49
C ASP A 248 12.76 -7.41 9.08
N LEU A 249 14.00 -7.35 8.59
CA LEU A 249 14.37 -7.87 7.27
C LEU A 249 14.26 -9.40 7.17
N THR A 250 14.29 -10.11 8.30
CA THR A 250 14.10 -11.56 8.33
C THR A 250 12.66 -11.91 8.02
N THR A 251 11.71 -11.27 8.69
CA THR A 251 10.28 -11.37 8.38
C THR A 251 9.99 -10.99 6.93
N LEU A 252 10.59 -9.88 6.45
CA LEU A 252 10.43 -9.44 5.06
C LEU A 252 10.90 -10.51 4.06
N TYR A 253 12.07 -11.11 4.28
CA TYR A 253 12.58 -12.19 3.45
C TYR A 253 11.64 -13.40 3.42
N HIS A 254 11.15 -13.84 4.59
CA HIS A 254 10.24 -14.97 4.66
C HIS A 254 8.92 -14.68 3.94
N LEU A 255 8.37 -13.47 4.09
CA LEU A 255 7.18 -13.03 3.36
C LEU A 255 7.38 -13.13 1.85
N PHE A 256 8.43 -12.50 1.29
CA PHE A 256 8.69 -12.53 -0.15
C PHE A 256 8.92 -13.95 -0.67
N ARG A 257 9.66 -14.78 0.07
CA ARG A 257 9.91 -16.18 -0.31
C ARG A 257 8.62 -16.99 -0.34
N LEU A 258 7.78 -16.89 0.69
CA LEU A 258 6.53 -17.65 0.80
C LEU A 258 5.52 -17.19 -0.24
N TYR A 259 5.26 -15.89 -0.31
CA TYR A 259 4.34 -15.29 -1.29
C TYR A 259 4.81 -15.57 -2.73
N GLY A 260 6.08 -15.29 -3.03
CA GLY A 260 6.65 -15.49 -4.36
C GLY A 260 6.61 -16.95 -4.81
N LYS A 261 6.92 -17.90 -3.92
CA LYS A 261 6.80 -19.33 -4.22
C LYS A 261 5.35 -19.71 -4.56
N SER A 262 4.39 -19.22 -3.80
CA SER A 262 2.97 -19.50 -3.99
C SER A 262 2.46 -18.93 -5.33
N VAL A 263 2.73 -17.64 -5.60
CA VAL A 263 2.34 -16.97 -6.85
C VAL A 263 2.94 -17.66 -8.06
N VAL A 264 4.23 -18.00 -8.02
CA VAL A 264 4.88 -18.74 -9.13
C VAL A 264 4.21 -20.09 -9.35
N GLY A 265 3.86 -20.81 -8.28
CA GLY A 265 3.12 -22.07 -8.37
C GLY A 265 1.75 -21.91 -9.05
N GLN A 266 0.98 -20.90 -8.65
CA GLN A 266 -0.34 -20.62 -9.22
C GLN A 266 -0.26 -20.17 -10.69
N LEU A 267 0.76 -19.40 -11.06
CA LEU A 267 1.03 -19.03 -12.45
C LEU A 267 1.28 -20.25 -13.35
N PHE A 268 1.99 -21.28 -12.86
CA PHE A 268 2.16 -22.53 -13.60
C PHE A 268 0.86 -23.32 -13.78
N MET A 269 -0.14 -23.08 -12.92
CA MET A 269 -1.48 -23.65 -13.03
C MET A 269 -2.44 -22.78 -13.88
N GLY A 270 -1.94 -21.69 -14.47
CA GLY A 270 -2.73 -20.75 -15.28
C GLY A 270 -3.59 -19.80 -14.45
N LYS A 271 -3.35 -19.72 -13.14
CA LYS A 271 -4.00 -18.75 -12.25
C LYS A 271 -3.14 -17.50 -12.17
N ILE A 272 -3.75 -16.38 -12.55
CA ILE A 272 -3.14 -15.05 -12.48
C ILE A 272 -3.34 -14.57 -11.08
#